data_AF-A0A4S3K1J8-F1
#
_entry.id   AF-A0A4S3K1J8-F1
#
_cell.length_a   1.000
_cell.length_b   1.000
_cell.length_c   1.000
_cell.angle_alpha   90.00
_cell.angle_beta   90.00
_cell.angle_gamma   90.00
#
_symmetry.space_group_name_H-M   'P 1'
#
loop_
_entity.id
_entity.type
_entity.pdbx_description
1 polymer ?
#
loop_
_entity_poly.entity_id
_entity_poly.type
_entity_poly.pdbx_seq_one_letter_code
_entity_poly.pdbx_strand_id
1 'polypeptide(L)'
;MSTFKISSFSFKPMLLAAGLGLAAVGGAFAAGTTGAAPSGDGPRHDPAARMAKYLSLDETQKTNVSAIFERNRPANEALRERSKANREALRALKPGTPDYSTRSQALADAAGTLERDRVLQRTQMNAEFATVLTPEQLAKMQAHDARGGRHHGGRGRGPGPGGKPAPDAES
;
A
#
# COMPACT_ATOMS: atom_id res chain seq x y z
N MET A 1 41.44 -9.98 24.86
CA MET A 1 40.62 -10.03 23.63
C MET A 1 39.42 -10.93 23.91
N SER A 2 38.29 -10.34 24.32
CA SER A 2 37.12 -11.07 24.77
C SER A 2 36.20 -11.43 23.60
N THR A 3 35.99 -12.73 23.42
CA THR A 3 35.08 -13.34 22.45
C THR A 3 33.61 -13.13 22.86
N PHE A 4 32.83 -12.42 22.04
CA PHE A 4 31.38 -12.29 22.22
C PHE A 4 30.66 -13.50 21.58
N LYS A 5 30.01 -14.31 22.41
CA LYS A 5 29.13 -15.42 22.01
C LYS A 5 27.71 -14.86 21.84
N ILE A 6 27.19 -14.82 20.61
CA ILE A 6 25.82 -14.40 20.34
C ILE A 6 24.89 -15.58 20.65
N SER A 7 24.07 -15.43 21.70
CA SER A 7 23.07 -16.40 22.11
C SER A 7 21.93 -16.48 21.09
N SER A 8 21.68 -17.69 20.60
CA SER A 8 20.50 -18.08 19.82
C SER A 8 19.21 -17.79 20.61
N PHE A 9 18.34 -16.93 20.06
CA PHE A 9 16.98 -16.73 20.56
C PHE A 9 16.04 -17.72 19.87
N SER A 10 15.66 -18.78 20.59
CA SER A 10 14.68 -19.77 20.15
C SER A 10 13.26 -19.25 20.40
N PHE A 11 12.57 -18.78 19.36
CA PHE A 11 11.14 -18.43 19.45
C PHE A 11 10.30 -19.71 19.45
N LYS A 12 9.69 -20.04 20.60
CA LYS A 12 8.64 -21.08 20.67
C LYS A 12 7.29 -20.47 20.25
N PRO A 13 6.47 -21.17 19.45
CA PRO A 13 5.14 -20.70 19.10
C PRO A 13 4.23 -20.85 20.32
N MET A 14 3.63 -19.75 20.76
CA MET A 14 2.58 -19.77 21.78
C MET A 14 1.23 -19.89 21.06
N LEU A 15 0.66 -21.10 21.09
CA LEU A 15 -0.72 -21.35 20.69
C LEU A 15 -1.66 -20.76 21.74
N LEU A 16 -2.43 -19.74 21.36
CA LEU A 16 -3.55 -19.28 22.18
C LEU A 16 -4.82 -20.01 21.70
N ALA A 17 -5.15 -21.10 22.38
CA ALA A 17 -6.48 -21.70 22.35
C ALA A 17 -7.35 -20.97 23.38
N ALA A 18 -8.42 -20.33 22.93
CA ALA A 18 -9.53 -19.94 23.78
C ALA A 18 -10.82 -20.27 23.04
N GLY A 19 -11.40 -21.41 23.40
CA GLY A 19 -12.73 -21.80 23.01
C GLY A 19 -13.77 -21.20 23.95
N LEU A 20 -14.91 -20.81 23.39
CA LEU A 20 -16.19 -20.68 24.08
C LEU A 20 -17.27 -20.86 23.01
N GLY A 21 -17.92 -22.01 23.05
CA GLY A 21 -19.01 -22.36 22.14
C GLY A 21 -20.37 -21.88 22.66
N LEU A 22 -21.32 -21.75 21.73
CA LEU A 22 -22.70 -22.21 21.94
C LEU A 22 -23.52 -22.12 20.64
N ALA A 23 -24.43 -23.10 20.53
CA ALA A 23 -25.64 -23.17 19.69
C ALA A 23 -25.48 -23.57 18.21
N ALA A 24 -25.72 -24.85 17.97
CA ALA A 24 -26.23 -25.38 16.71
C ALA A 24 -27.67 -24.90 16.46
N VAL A 25 -27.93 -24.40 15.26
CA VAL A 25 -29.26 -24.39 14.64
C VAL A 25 -29.08 -24.94 13.23
N GLY A 26 -29.71 -26.08 12.96
CA GLY A 26 -29.81 -26.65 11.62
C GLY A 26 -30.74 -25.82 10.73
N GLY A 27 -30.44 -25.79 9.44
CA GLY A 27 -31.27 -25.16 8.42
C GLY A 27 -30.73 -25.46 7.03
N ALA A 28 -31.57 -26.06 6.20
CA ALA A 28 -31.25 -26.67 4.92
C ALA A 28 -30.81 -25.68 3.83
N PHE A 29 -30.12 -26.21 2.82
CA PHE A 29 -29.87 -25.59 1.52
C PHE A 29 -31.16 -25.02 0.92
N ALA A 30 -31.13 -23.73 0.55
CA ALA A 30 -32.00 -23.18 -0.48
C ALA A 30 -31.25 -22.10 -1.26
N ALA A 31 -31.21 -22.29 -2.57
CA ALA A 31 -30.57 -21.44 -3.57
C ALA A 31 -31.06 -19.99 -3.51
N GLY A 32 -30.15 -19.05 -3.76
CA GLY A 32 -30.48 -17.65 -3.89
C GLY A 32 -29.26 -16.73 -3.80
N THR A 33 -28.15 -17.05 -4.47
CA THR A 33 -27.14 -16.01 -4.74
C THR A 33 -27.73 -15.09 -5.79
N THR A 34 -28.48 -14.09 -5.33
CA THR A 34 -28.75 -12.89 -6.11
C THR A 34 -27.39 -12.36 -6.56
N GLY A 35 -27.17 -12.41 -7.87
CA GLY A 35 -25.99 -11.85 -8.48
C GLY A 35 -25.91 -10.39 -8.09
N ALA A 36 -25.01 -10.07 -7.18
CA ALA A 36 -24.50 -8.71 -7.05
C ALA A 36 -23.84 -8.40 -8.39
N ALA A 37 -24.57 -7.69 -9.24
CA ALA A 37 -24.04 -7.17 -10.49
C ALA A 37 -22.76 -6.40 -10.15
N PRO A 38 -21.61 -6.70 -10.80
CA PRO A 38 -20.40 -5.94 -10.58
C PRO A 38 -20.68 -4.51 -11.01
N SER A 39 -20.77 -3.63 -10.01
CA SER A 39 -20.91 -2.19 -10.22
C SER A 39 -19.69 -1.72 -11.00
N GLY A 40 -19.97 -0.96 -12.07
CA GLY A 40 -19.02 -0.63 -13.13
C GLY A 40 -17.69 -0.07 -12.62
N ASP A 41 -16.62 -0.59 -13.20
CA ASP A 41 -15.28 -0.07 -13.05
C ASP A 41 -14.53 -0.30 -14.36
N GLY A 42 -14.24 0.77 -15.11
CA GLY A 42 -13.22 0.72 -16.15
C GLY A 42 -11.91 0.17 -15.58
N PRO A 43 -10.97 -0.36 -16.38
CA PRO A 43 -9.93 -1.31 -15.94
C PRO A 43 -9.23 -0.89 -14.66
N ARG A 44 -9.79 -1.26 -13.52
CA ARG A 44 -9.13 -1.07 -12.24
C ARG A 44 -8.02 -2.09 -12.23
N HIS A 45 -6.79 -1.60 -12.16
CA HIS A 45 -5.62 -2.45 -12.03
C HIS A 45 -5.68 -3.17 -10.68
N ASP A 46 -6.29 -4.34 -10.65
CA ASP A 46 -6.27 -5.25 -9.51
C ASP A 46 -4.81 -5.49 -9.07
N PRO A 47 -4.41 -5.06 -7.85
CA PRO A 47 -3.06 -5.24 -7.36
C PRO A 47 -2.67 -6.72 -7.24
N ALA A 48 -3.62 -7.61 -6.94
CA ALA A 48 -3.37 -9.05 -6.86
C ALA A 48 -3.04 -9.62 -8.23
N ALA A 49 -3.85 -9.35 -9.26
CA ALA A 49 -3.55 -9.76 -10.63
C ALA A 49 -2.22 -9.21 -11.16
N ARG A 50 -1.86 -7.95 -10.84
CA ARG A 50 -0.55 -7.39 -11.22
C ARG A 50 0.60 -8.14 -10.56
N MET A 51 0.51 -8.40 -9.26
CA MET A 51 1.54 -9.14 -8.52
C MET A 51 1.64 -10.59 -9.03
N ALA A 52 0.50 -11.23 -9.27
CA ALA A 52 0.41 -12.58 -9.83
C ALA A 52 1.18 -12.70 -11.16
N LYS A 53 0.93 -11.78 -12.08
CA LYS A 53 1.63 -11.72 -13.37
C LYS A 53 3.12 -11.42 -13.19
N TYR A 54 3.47 -10.48 -12.31
CA TYR A 54 4.85 -10.05 -12.12
C TYR A 54 5.74 -11.14 -11.51
N LEU A 55 5.20 -11.89 -10.54
CA LEU A 55 5.93 -12.93 -9.81
C LEU A 55 5.71 -14.34 -10.38
N SER A 56 4.91 -14.47 -11.44
CA SER A 56 4.55 -15.76 -12.04
C SER A 56 4.00 -16.73 -10.99
N LEU A 57 3.01 -16.27 -10.23
CA LEU A 57 2.40 -17.04 -9.15
C LEU A 57 1.61 -18.24 -9.70
N ASP A 58 1.63 -19.36 -8.98
CA ASP A 58 0.72 -20.48 -9.23
C ASP A 58 -0.70 -20.19 -8.69
N GLU A 59 -1.66 -21.09 -8.95
CA GLU A 59 -3.07 -20.88 -8.57
C GLU A 59 -3.29 -20.81 -7.05
N THR A 60 -2.53 -21.58 -6.27
CA THR A 60 -2.62 -21.54 -4.80
C THR A 60 -2.07 -20.23 -4.28
N GLN A 61 -0.91 -19.79 -4.79
CA GLN A 61 -0.31 -18.50 -4.45
C GLN A 61 -1.19 -17.32 -4.84
N LYS A 62 -1.83 -17.34 -6.02
CA LYS A 62 -2.77 -16.30 -6.46
C LYS A 62 -3.93 -16.14 -5.48
N THR A 63 -4.52 -17.26 -5.06
CA THR A 63 -5.63 -17.27 -4.10
C THR A 63 -5.20 -16.67 -2.76
N ASN A 64 -4.04 -17.10 -2.25
CA ASN A 64 -3.50 -16.59 -0.99
C ASN A 64 -3.13 -15.10 -1.05
N VAL A 65 -2.51 -14.65 -2.15
CA VAL A 65 -2.15 -13.24 -2.37
C VAL A 65 -3.40 -12.37 -2.48
N SER A 66 -4.44 -12.84 -3.18
CA SER A 66 -5.73 -12.14 -3.23
C SER A 66 -6.34 -11.96 -1.84
N ALA A 67 -6.34 -13.02 -1.02
CA ALA A 67 -6.82 -12.96 0.35
C ALA A 67 -6.00 -12.00 1.24
N ILE A 68 -4.68 -11.93 1.05
CA ILE A 68 -3.81 -10.94 1.72
C ILE A 68 -4.23 -9.51 1.33
N PHE A 69 -4.45 -9.24 0.04
CA PHE A 69 -4.89 -7.91 -0.41
C PHE A 69 -6.25 -7.53 0.14
N GLU A 70 -7.24 -8.43 0.09
CA GLU A 70 -8.59 -8.16 0.60
C GLU A 70 -8.59 -7.92 2.11
N ARG A 71 -7.85 -8.72 2.89
CA ARG A 71 -7.71 -8.51 4.34
C ARG A 71 -7.11 -7.14 4.68
N ASN A 72 -6.15 -6.67 3.88
CA ASN A 72 -5.46 -5.40 4.12
C ASN A 72 -6.13 -4.20 3.45
N ARG A 73 -7.17 -4.41 2.64
CA ARG A 73 -7.86 -3.37 1.89
C ARG A 73 -8.43 -2.25 2.78
N PRO A 74 -9.11 -2.53 3.92
CA PRO A 74 -9.65 -1.47 4.77
C PRO A 74 -8.56 -0.55 5.34
N ALA A 75 -7.43 -1.11 5.76
CA ALA A 75 -6.30 -0.33 6.28
C ALA A 75 -5.68 0.57 5.21
N ASN A 76 -5.52 0.02 3.99
CA ASN A 76 -5.00 0.78 2.85
C ASN A 76 -5.96 1.89 2.41
N GLU A 77 -7.27 1.64 2.40
CA GLU A 77 -8.28 2.66 2.08
C GLU A 77 -8.27 3.78 3.12
N ALA A 78 -8.22 3.45 4.42
CA ALA A 78 -8.13 4.45 5.48
C ALA A 78 -6.86 5.31 5.37
N LEU A 79 -5.71 4.74 5.03
CA LEU A 79 -4.49 5.50 4.76
C LEU A 79 -4.62 6.40 3.54
N ARG A 80 -5.27 5.91 2.47
CA ARG A 80 -5.49 6.67 1.24
C ARG A 80 -6.36 7.90 1.49
N GLU A 81 -7.47 7.74 2.20
CA GLU A 81 -8.39 8.84 2.49
C GLU A 81 -7.76 9.89 3.41
N ARG A 82 -7.08 9.46 4.50
CA ARG A 82 -6.33 10.41 5.36
C ARG A 82 -5.25 11.15 4.58
N SER A 83 -4.54 10.46 3.68
CA SER A 83 -3.55 11.09 2.80
C SER A 83 -4.16 12.06 1.80
N LYS A 84 -5.34 11.76 1.27
CA LYS A 84 -6.06 12.67 0.36
C LYS A 84 -6.46 13.94 1.12
N ALA A 85 -7.10 13.79 2.28
CA ALA A 85 -7.51 14.91 3.13
C ALA A 85 -6.32 15.81 3.51
N ASN A 86 -5.18 15.25 3.93
CA ASN A 86 -3.99 16.03 4.27
C ASN A 86 -3.45 16.82 3.07
N ARG A 87 -3.43 16.22 1.87
CA ARG A 87 -3.01 16.90 0.63
C ARG A 87 -3.96 18.02 0.23
N GLU A 88 -5.26 17.82 0.39
CA GLU A 88 -6.27 18.85 0.11
C GLU A 88 -6.14 20.01 1.09
N ALA A 89 -5.96 19.74 2.38
CA ALA A 89 -5.74 20.75 3.40
C ALA A 89 -4.46 21.56 3.15
N LEU A 90 -3.35 20.92 2.75
CA LEU A 90 -2.12 21.60 2.35
C LEU A 90 -2.32 22.50 1.12
N ARG A 91 -3.07 22.05 0.11
CA ARG A 91 -3.38 22.87 -1.09
C ARG A 91 -4.24 24.08 -0.78
N ALA A 92 -5.14 23.94 0.19
CA ALA A 92 -6.05 24.98 0.64
C ALA A 92 -5.37 25.99 1.57
N LEU A 93 -4.28 25.62 2.27
CA LEU A 93 -3.55 26.52 3.16
C LEU A 93 -2.89 27.66 2.37
N LYS A 94 -3.20 28.91 2.72
CA LYS A 94 -2.67 30.11 2.05
C LYS A 94 -1.84 30.95 3.03
N PRO A 95 -0.67 31.46 2.61
CA PRO A 95 0.06 32.45 3.40
C PRO A 95 -0.85 33.64 3.76
N GLY A 96 -0.73 34.15 4.98
CA GLY A 96 -1.51 35.29 5.46
C GLY A 96 -2.89 34.96 6.05
N THR A 97 -3.34 33.71 6.04
CA THR A 97 -4.52 33.31 6.84
C THR A 97 -4.21 33.39 8.34
N PRO A 98 -5.20 33.73 9.20
CA PRO A 98 -5.07 33.51 10.63
C PRO A 98 -4.59 32.09 10.93
N ASP A 99 -3.72 31.95 11.93
CA ASP A 99 -3.14 30.68 12.39
C ASP A 99 -2.34 29.89 11.35
N TYR A 100 -1.86 30.54 10.27
CA TYR A 100 -1.10 29.86 9.21
C TYR A 100 0.03 28.98 9.76
N SER A 101 0.84 29.49 10.69
CA SER A 101 1.97 28.75 11.27
C SER A 101 1.51 27.50 12.01
N THR A 102 0.53 27.63 12.91
CA THR A 102 -0.02 26.52 13.70
C THR A 102 -0.65 25.46 12.79
N ARG A 103 -1.41 25.87 11.78
CA ARG A 103 -2.01 24.94 10.80
C ARG A 103 -0.96 24.25 9.94
N SER A 104 0.10 24.96 9.55
CA SER A 104 1.21 24.39 8.81
C SER A 104 1.92 23.31 9.61
N GLN A 105 2.18 23.55 10.90
CA GLN A 105 2.79 22.57 11.80
C GLN A 105 1.91 21.32 11.96
N ALA A 106 0.62 21.50 12.25
CA ALA A 106 -0.31 20.38 12.39
C ALA A 106 -0.41 19.50 11.13
N LEU A 107 -0.40 20.11 9.93
CA LEU A 107 -0.40 19.36 8.67
C LEU A 107 0.93 18.64 8.40
N ALA A 108 2.05 19.20 8.85
CA ALA A 108 3.35 18.54 8.78
C ALA A 108 3.41 17.32 9.71
N ASP A 109 2.93 17.45 10.95
CA ASP A 109 2.87 16.36 11.92
C ASP A 109 1.93 15.23 11.44
N ALA A 110 0.78 15.60 10.88
CA ALA A 110 -0.14 14.66 10.26
C ALA A 110 0.52 13.93 9.07
N ALA A 111 1.30 14.64 8.23
CA ALA A 111 2.04 14.02 7.14
C ALA A 111 3.10 13.03 7.65
N GLY A 112 3.85 13.39 8.70
CA GLY A 112 4.84 12.51 9.33
C GLY A 112 4.21 11.24 9.92
N THR A 113 3.08 11.39 10.62
CA THR A 113 2.30 10.25 11.13
C THR A 113 1.78 9.37 10.00
N LEU A 114 1.28 9.95 8.91
CA LEU A 114 0.82 9.18 7.76
C LEU A 114 1.94 8.36 7.12
N GLU A 115 3.14 8.91 7.01
CA GLU A 115 4.27 8.18 6.45
C GLU A 115 4.71 7.03 7.34
N ARG A 116 4.78 7.25 8.66
CA ARG A 116 5.02 6.19 9.64
C ARG A 116 4.01 5.04 9.48
N ASP A 117 2.72 5.37 9.45
CA ASP A 117 1.65 4.36 9.34
C ASP A 117 1.75 3.59 8.00
N ARG A 118 2.12 4.25 6.89
CA ARG A 118 2.36 3.57 5.60
C ARG A 118 3.52 2.59 5.66
N VAL A 119 4.64 2.98 6.28
CA VAL A 119 5.81 2.10 6.43
C VAL A 119 5.42 0.86 7.22
N LEU A 120 4.73 1.03 8.36
CA LEU A 120 4.25 -0.08 9.19
C LEU A 120 3.32 -1.01 8.41
N GLN A 121 2.31 -0.45 7.74
CA GLN A 121 1.37 -1.23 6.92
C GLN A 121 2.09 -2.02 5.81
N ARG A 122 3.05 -1.39 5.12
CA ARG A 122 3.85 -2.06 4.08
C ARG A 122 4.68 -3.20 4.68
N THR A 123 5.33 -2.98 5.82
CA THR A 123 6.14 -4.03 6.47
C THR A 123 5.29 -5.21 6.93
N GLN A 124 4.08 -4.95 7.42
CA GLN A 124 3.14 -6.00 7.80
C GLN A 124 2.70 -6.82 6.57
N MET A 125 2.29 -6.16 5.49
CA MET A 125 1.92 -6.86 4.25
C MET A 125 3.09 -7.67 3.68
N ASN A 126 4.32 -7.14 3.74
CA ASN A 126 5.51 -7.87 3.29
C ASN A 126 5.76 -9.12 4.12
N ALA A 127 5.52 -9.08 5.43
CA ALA A 127 5.61 -10.26 6.29
C ALA A 127 4.56 -11.31 5.91
N GLU A 128 3.33 -10.90 5.59
CA GLU A 128 2.28 -11.81 5.12
C GLU A 128 2.65 -12.46 3.77
N PHE A 129 3.16 -11.68 2.81
CA PHE A 129 3.62 -12.22 1.52
C PHE A 129 4.79 -13.20 1.67
N ALA A 130 5.70 -12.97 2.62
CA ALA A 130 6.82 -13.87 2.87
C ALA A 130 6.40 -15.28 3.31
N THR A 131 5.14 -15.47 3.73
CA THR A 131 4.62 -16.80 4.10
C THR A 131 4.09 -17.61 2.91
N VAL A 132 3.87 -16.97 1.75
CA VAL A 132 3.23 -17.60 0.58
C VAL A 132 4.10 -17.60 -0.67
N LEU A 133 5.11 -16.74 -0.73
CA LEU A 133 6.04 -16.62 -1.85
C LEU A 133 7.27 -17.52 -1.66
N THR A 134 7.85 -17.99 -2.77
CA THR A 134 9.18 -18.62 -2.72
C THR A 134 10.26 -17.56 -2.43
N PRO A 135 11.46 -17.97 -1.97
CA PRO A 135 12.57 -17.04 -1.76
C PRO A 135 12.90 -16.17 -2.98
N GLU A 136 12.84 -16.75 -4.19
CA GLU A 136 13.14 -16.05 -5.45
C GLU A 136 12.06 -15.02 -5.80
N GLN A 137 10.79 -15.38 -5.62
CA GLN A 137 9.66 -14.47 -5.82
C GLN A 137 9.69 -13.31 -4.83
N LEU A 138 9.99 -13.60 -3.56
CA LEU A 138 10.13 -12.60 -2.51
C LEU A 138 11.28 -11.62 -2.82
N ALA A 139 12.44 -12.12 -3.23
CA ALA A 139 13.57 -11.28 -3.64
C ALA A 139 13.20 -10.38 -4.84
N LYS A 140 12.46 -10.91 -5.82
CA LYS A 140 11.98 -10.15 -6.98
C LYS A 140 11.01 -9.03 -6.56
N MET A 141 10.08 -9.32 -5.64
CA MET A 141 9.15 -8.34 -5.06
C MET A 141 9.91 -7.21 -4.34
N GLN A 142 10.87 -7.55 -3.47
CA GLN A 142 11.65 -6.57 -2.71
C GLN A 142 12.51 -5.67 -3.63
N ALA A 143 13.10 -6.25 -4.68
CA ALA A 143 13.86 -5.49 -5.67
C ALA A 143 12.97 -4.51 -6.46
N HIS A 144 11.72 -4.88 -6.74
CA HIS A 144 10.75 -3.98 -7.36
C HIS A 144 10.42 -2.80 -6.44
N ASP A 145 10.14 -3.04 -5.17
CA ASP A 145 9.82 -1.98 -4.22
C ASP A 145 10.97 -0.98 -4.05
N ALA A 146 12.21 -1.46 -4.00
CA ALA A 146 13.41 -0.62 -3.95
C ALA A 146 13.61 0.24 -5.22
N ARG A 147 13.01 -0.15 -6.36
CA ARG A 147 13.00 0.65 -7.59
C ARG A 147 11.85 1.65 -7.62
N GLY A 148 10.69 1.31 -7.05
CA GLY A 148 9.51 2.18 -6.99
C GLY A 148 9.75 3.53 -6.29
N GLY A 149 10.68 3.59 -5.33
CA GLY A 149 11.10 4.85 -4.69
C GLY A 149 11.94 5.79 -5.58
N ARG A 150 12.40 5.35 -6.76
CA ARG A 150 13.33 6.10 -7.63
C ARG A 150 12.69 6.69 -8.88
N HIS A 151 11.37 6.64 -9.05
CA HIS A 151 10.70 7.03 -10.32
C HIS A 151 9.79 8.26 -10.25
N HIS A 152 9.80 9.03 -9.17
CA HIS A 152 9.06 10.30 -9.07
C HIS A 152 9.84 11.55 -9.52
N GLY A 153 10.94 11.40 -10.27
CA GLY A 153 11.79 12.52 -10.72
C GLY A 153 11.77 12.84 -12.22
N GLY A 154 10.87 12.25 -13.01
CA GLY A 154 11.02 12.24 -14.47
C GLY A 154 9.75 12.49 -15.28
N ARG A 155 8.91 13.45 -14.89
CA ARG A 155 8.07 14.13 -15.90
C ARG A 155 8.75 15.43 -16.25
N GLY A 156 9.74 15.32 -17.13
CA GLY A 156 10.25 16.46 -17.88
C GLY A 156 9.05 17.17 -18.49
N ARG A 157 8.83 18.41 -18.06
CA ARG A 157 7.94 19.35 -18.71
C ARG A 157 8.66 19.73 -20.01
N GLY A 158 8.51 18.91 -21.04
CA GLY A 158 9.02 19.23 -22.37
C GLY A 158 8.42 20.57 -22.85
N PRO A 159 9.12 21.34 -23.69
CA PRO A 159 8.59 22.58 -24.23
C PRO A 159 7.30 22.25 -24.99
N GLY A 160 6.19 22.89 -24.61
CA GLY A 160 4.93 22.74 -25.34
C GLY A 160 5.08 23.24 -26.78
N PRO A 161 4.37 22.64 -27.76
CA PRO A 161 4.38 23.13 -29.12
C PRO A 161 3.63 24.46 -29.15
N GLY A 162 4.36 25.57 -29.19
CA GLY A 162 3.75 26.91 -29.18
C GLY A 162 4.67 28.07 -28.79
N GLY A 163 5.90 27.81 -28.33
CA GLY A 163 6.91 28.85 -28.20
C GLY A 163 7.38 29.30 -29.59
N LYS A 164 6.85 30.43 -30.09
CA LYS A 164 7.41 31.13 -31.24
C LYS A 164 8.91 31.37 -30.97
N PRO A 165 9.83 31.10 -31.91
CA PRO A 165 11.23 31.46 -31.72
C PRO A 165 11.34 32.98 -31.52
N ALA A 166 12.16 33.38 -30.54
CA ALA A 166 12.51 34.77 -30.35
C ALA A 166 13.20 35.28 -31.62
N PRO A 167 12.93 36.52 -32.09
CA PRO A 167 13.62 37.06 -33.24
C PRO A 167 15.11 37.17 -32.92
N ASP A 168 15.90 36.68 -33.85
CA ASP A 168 17.35 36.63 -33.79
C ASP A 168 17.91 38.03 -33.57
N ALA A 169 18.77 38.15 -32.55
CA ALA A 169 19.57 39.34 -32.34
C ALA A 169 20.70 39.34 -33.38
N GLU A 170 20.53 40.09 -34.46
CA GLU A 170 21.61 40.45 -35.37
C GLU A 170 21.83 41.98 -35.33
N SER A 171 23.08 42.30 -34.97
CA SER A 171 23.91 43.51 -35.19
C SER A 171 23.28 44.80 -35.69
#